data_AF-N6ZW13-F1
#
_entry.id   AF-N6ZW13-F1
#
_cell.length_a   1.000
_cell.length_b   1.000
_cell.length_c   1.000
_cell.angle_alpha   90.00
_cell.angle_beta   90.00
_cell.angle_gamma   90.00
#
_symmetry.space_group_name_H-M   'P 1'
#
loop_
_entity.id
_entity.type
_entity.pdbx_description
1 polymer ?
#
loop_
_entity_poly.entity_id
_entity_poly.type
_entity_poly.pdbx_seq_one_letter_code
_entity_poly.pdbx_strand_id
1 'polypeptide(L)'
;MNTQAIELPPSGEAAAILLPDPDKVFLARAERFDALALHHGLGEWLAFLGRLSRAQHAALEAAAQDIAPPAEDVLERAHKHRMPPISVASYQRPAVWREILRNLVGDLLENAPVGARETLDGLLVTSAEDLDKLGEKLLNGEPEAADMARLPYVAAAMQVVFTALASKLDADALPLMEAHSTCPVCGSHPVVSVIRSDGPTAGLRYVHCTLCNTEWHVPHATCVSCGDRDKITLHEIDGDDGIARAESCGSCESYTKLIVQPKNVRVDPIADDLASVALDMLVDDAGFVRSGPNYLLIGAGE
;
A
#
# COMPACT_ATOMS: atom_id res chain seq x y z
N MET A 1 -7.11 8.33 -35.02
CA MET A 1 -6.43 8.63 -33.74
C MET A 1 -7.36 9.53 -32.95
N ASN A 2 -8.08 8.97 -31.98
CA ASN A 2 -8.91 9.76 -31.07
C ASN A 2 -8.09 10.03 -29.81
N THR A 3 -7.45 11.19 -29.77
CA THR A 3 -6.82 11.71 -28.56
C THR A 3 -7.94 12.27 -27.70
N GLN A 4 -8.42 11.53 -26.70
CA GLN A 4 -9.31 12.09 -25.69
C GLN A 4 -8.48 13.02 -24.81
N ALA A 5 -8.79 14.32 -24.87
CA ALA A 5 -8.28 15.29 -23.91
C ALA A 5 -8.89 15.00 -22.54
N ILE A 6 -8.04 14.77 -21.55
CA ILE A 6 -8.45 14.65 -20.14
C ILE A 6 -8.73 16.09 -19.67
N GLU A 7 -10.01 16.44 -19.55
CA GLU A 7 -10.41 17.66 -18.83
C GLU A 7 -10.12 17.45 -17.34
N LEU A 8 -9.11 18.15 -16.82
CA LEU A 8 -8.79 18.18 -15.39
C LEU A 8 -9.75 19.15 -14.68
N PRO A 9 -10.35 18.76 -13.55
CA PRO A 9 -11.12 19.70 -12.73
C PRO A 9 -10.22 20.82 -12.18
N PRO A 10 -10.77 22.01 -11.88
CA PRO A 10 -10.00 23.12 -11.35
C PRO A 10 -9.32 22.75 -10.03
N SER A 11 -8.04 23.10 -9.92
CA SER A 11 -7.09 22.72 -8.87
C SER A 11 -7.37 23.31 -7.47
N GLY A 12 -8.58 23.80 -7.20
CA GLY A 12 -8.91 24.55 -5.98
C GLY A 12 -9.77 23.82 -4.94
N GLU A 13 -10.36 22.67 -5.26
CA GLU A 13 -11.31 21.96 -4.37
C GLU A 13 -10.89 20.53 -3.96
N ALA A 14 -9.83 19.98 -4.57
CA ALA A 14 -9.43 18.60 -4.30
C ALA A 14 -8.49 18.49 -3.10
N ALA A 15 -8.81 17.59 -2.17
CA ALA A 15 -7.99 17.33 -0.99
C ALA A 15 -6.58 16.85 -1.38
N ALA A 16 -5.54 17.46 -0.82
CA ALA A 16 -4.15 17.10 -1.13
C ALA A 16 -3.76 15.73 -0.56
N ILE A 17 -4.38 15.33 0.54
CA ILE A 17 -4.17 14.07 1.26
C ILE A 17 -5.54 13.43 1.51
N LEU A 18 -5.64 12.13 1.27
CA LEU A 18 -6.81 11.30 1.61
C LEU A 18 -6.38 10.30 2.67
N LEU A 19 -6.93 10.43 3.88
CA LEU A 19 -6.72 9.45 4.94
C LEU A 19 -7.56 8.19 4.68
N PRO A 20 -7.12 7.02 5.15
CA PRO A 20 -7.87 5.78 4.92
C PRO A 20 -9.20 5.80 5.66
N ASP A 21 -10.23 5.24 5.02
CA ASP A 21 -11.50 4.91 5.68
C ASP A 21 -11.34 3.53 6.37
N PRO A 22 -11.23 3.48 7.71
CA PRO A 22 -10.95 2.25 8.44
C PRO A 22 -12.09 1.22 8.31
N ASP A 23 -13.32 1.68 8.07
CA ASP A 23 -14.50 0.82 7.97
C ASP A 23 -14.58 0.12 6.60
N LYS A 24 -13.82 0.59 5.61
CA LYS A 24 -13.93 0.10 4.22
C LYS A 24 -12.65 -0.45 3.63
N VAL A 25 -11.49 0.11 3.98
CA VAL A 25 -10.25 -0.10 3.21
C VAL A 25 -9.87 -1.58 3.07
N PHE A 26 -9.92 -2.35 4.15
CA PHE A 26 -9.57 -3.78 4.12
C PHE A 26 -10.71 -4.66 3.59
N LEU A 27 -11.96 -4.28 3.85
CA LEU A 27 -13.12 -5.03 3.34
C LEU A 27 -13.25 -4.90 1.82
N ALA A 28 -13.16 -3.68 1.28
CA ALA A 28 -13.17 -3.42 -0.15
C ALA A 28 -12.01 -4.15 -0.87
N ARG A 29 -10.82 -4.17 -0.25
CA ARG A 29 -9.69 -4.96 -0.74
C ARG A 29 -10.00 -6.45 -0.80
N ALA A 30 -10.59 -7.00 0.25
CA ALA A 30 -10.95 -8.42 0.30
C ALA A 30 -11.95 -8.79 -0.80
N GLU A 31 -12.98 -7.97 -1.00
CA GLU A 31 -13.98 -8.14 -2.07
C GLU A 31 -13.35 -8.03 -3.46
N ARG A 32 -12.38 -7.11 -3.63
CA ARG A 32 -11.64 -6.97 -4.89
C ARG A 32 -10.79 -8.20 -5.17
N PHE A 33 -10.08 -8.73 -4.17
CA PHE A 33 -9.34 -9.99 -4.31
C PHE A 33 -10.24 -11.16 -4.70
N ASP A 34 -11.41 -11.31 -4.09
CA ASP A 34 -12.36 -12.37 -4.46
C ASP A 34 -12.80 -12.25 -5.92
N ALA A 35 -13.13 -11.04 -6.36
CA ALA A 35 -13.54 -10.80 -7.74
C ALA A 35 -12.42 -11.11 -8.74
N LEU A 36 -11.17 -10.73 -8.41
CA LEU A 36 -10.00 -11.02 -9.24
C LEU A 36 -9.68 -12.52 -9.28
N ALA A 37 -9.82 -13.22 -8.15
CA ALA A 37 -9.46 -14.63 -8.03
C ALA A 37 -10.24 -15.57 -8.97
N LEU A 38 -11.48 -15.23 -9.32
CA LEU A 38 -12.37 -16.09 -10.14
C LEU A 38 -11.85 -16.38 -11.56
N HIS A 39 -11.06 -15.46 -12.12
CA HIS A 39 -10.67 -15.50 -13.53
C HIS A 39 -9.17 -15.25 -13.74
N HIS A 40 -8.36 -15.52 -12.72
CA HIS A 40 -6.93 -15.20 -12.73
C HIS A 40 -6.06 -16.45 -12.58
N GLY A 41 -4.92 -16.49 -13.28
CA GLY A 41 -3.97 -17.61 -13.21
C GLY A 41 -3.38 -17.84 -11.80
N LEU A 42 -3.38 -16.80 -10.97
CA LEU A 42 -2.97 -16.84 -9.55
C LEU A 42 -4.18 -16.90 -8.58
N GLY A 43 -5.32 -17.42 -9.03
CA GLY A 43 -6.60 -17.31 -8.32
C GLY A 43 -6.58 -17.81 -6.86
N GLU A 44 -5.92 -18.94 -6.58
CA GLU A 44 -5.82 -19.46 -5.21
C GLU A 44 -5.05 -18.52 -4.27
N TRP A 45 -3.97 -17.91 -4.76
CA TRP A 45 -3.17 -16.96 -3.99
C TRP A 45 -3.93 -15.64 -3.77
N LEU A 46 -4.60 -15.11 -4.80
CA LEU A 46 -5.45 -13.93 -4.65
C LEU A 46 -6.60 -14.18 -3.67
N ALA A 47 -7.24 -15.35 -3.72
CA ALA A 47 -8.29 -15.73 -2.76
C ALA A 47 -7.75 -15.83 -1.32
N PHE A 48 -6.51 -16.29 -1.14
CA PHE A 48 -5.84 -16.27 0.15
C PHE A 48 -5.57 -14.84 0.65
N LEU A 49 -5.12 -13.93 -0.21
CA LEU A 49 -4.96 -12.51 0.14
C LEU A 49 -6.31 -11.82 0.45
N GLY A 50 -7.40 -12.25 -0.18
CA GLY A 50 -8.76 -11.85 0.18
C GLY A 50 -9.14 -12.27 1.60
N ARG A 51 -8.78 -13.50 2.01
CA ARG A 51 -8.94 -13.95 3.41
C ARG A 51 -8.08 -13.15 4.39
N LEU A 52 -6.82 -12.90 4.05
CA LEU A 52 -5.92 -12.04 4.86
C LEU A 52 -6.51 -10.64 5.04
N SER A 53 -7.03 -10.03 3.98
CA SER A 53 -7.62 -8.70 4.02
C SER A 53 -8.90 -8.66 4.88
N ARG A 54 -9.73 -9.71 4.83
CA ARG A 54 -10.87 -9.87 5.76
C ARG A 54 -10.43 -9.98 7.22
N ALA A 55 -9.38 -10.74 7.49
CA ALA A 55 -8.80 -10.85 8.83
C ALA A 55 -8.25 -9.48 9.29
N GLN A 56 -7.60 -8.71 8.41
CA GLN A 56 -7.16 -7.34 8.71
C GLN A 56 -8.33 -6.43 9.08
N HIS A 57 -9.45 -6.52 8.36
CA HIS A 57 -10.66 -5.75 8.67
C HIS A 57 -11.20 -6.10 10.07
N ALA A 58 -11.38 -7.39 10.36
CA ALA A 58 -11.87 -7.84 11.67
C ALA A 58 -10.91 -7.45 12.81
N ALA A 59 -9.60 -7.56 12.59
CA ALA A 59 -8.60 -7.14 13.56
C ALA A 59 -8.58 -5.61 13.78
N LEU A 60 -8.83 -4.83 12.72
CA LEU A 60 -8.96 -3.38 12.83
C LEU A 60 -10.18 -3.01 13.66
N GLU A 61 -11.35 -3.59 13.39
CA GLU A 61 -12.56 -3.35 14.19
C GLU A 61 -12.36 -3.70 15.67
N ALA A 62 -11.70 -4.83 15.94
CA ALA A 62 -11.43 -5.28 17.31
C ALA A 62 -10.43 -4.38 18.05
N ALA A 63 -9.35 -3.94 17.39
CA ALA A 63 -8.26 -3.20 18.03
C ALA A 63 -8.41 -1.66 17.94
N ALA A 64 -9.37 -1.14 17.16
CA ALA A 64 -9.48 0.30 16.89
C ALA A 64 -9.60 1.16 18.15
N GLN A 65 -10.26 0.65 19.20
CA GLN A 65 -10.42 1.37 20.47
C GLN A 65 -9.13 1.39 21.31
N ASP A 66 -8.31 0.35 21.21
CA ASP A 66 -7.06 0.21 21.97
C ASP A 66 -5.88 0.98 21.36
N ILE A 67 -5.98 1.34 20.08
CA ILE A 67 -4.96 2.13 19.39
C ILE A 67 -5.24 3.62 19.63
N ALA A 68 -4.61 4.21 20.63
CA ALA A 68 -4.75 5.66 20.88
C ALA A 68 -4.22 6.50 19.69
N PRO A 69 -4.84 7.66 19.39
CA PRO A 69 -4.26 8.60 18.43
C PRO A 69 -2.86 9.08 18.91
N PRO A 70 -1.98 9.52 18.00
CA PRO A 70 -0.70 10.11 18.39
C PRO A 70 -0.91 11.28 19.36
N ALA A 71 -0.01 11.41 20.34
CA ALA A 71 -0.09 12.49 21.31
C ALA A 71 0.10 13.86 20.63
N GLU A 72 -0.54 14.90 21.18
CA GLU A 72 -0.54 16.25 20.60
C GLU A 72 0.88 16.81 20.40
N ASP A 73 1.79 16.56 21.35
CA ASP A 73 3.19 17.01 21.26
C ASP A 73 3.96 16.32 20.12
N VAL A 74 3.59 15.09 19.77
CA VAL A 74 4.12 14.37 18.61
C VAL A 74 3.63 15.02 17.32
N LEU A 75 2.33 15.36 17.25
CA LEU A 75 1.72 16.03 16.09
C LEU A 75 2.31 17.44 15.89
N GLU A 76 2.39 18.25 16.95
CA GLU A 76 2.98 19.59 16.91
C GLU A 76 4.44 19.55 16.44
N ARG A 77 5.24 18.61 16.96
CA ARG A 77 6.64 18.42 16.55
C ARG A 77 6.74 18.01 15.09
N ALA A 78 5.91 17.06 14.65
CA ALA A 78 5.87 16.60 13.27
C ALA A 78 5.53 17.75 12.31
N HIS A 79 4.50 18.54 12.63
CA HIS A 79 4.11 19.72 11.86
C HIS A 79 5.25 20.76 11.80
N LYS A 80 5.81 21.13 12.96
CA LYS A 80 6.90 22.12 13.07
C LYS A 80 8.12 21.76 12.23
N HIS A 81 8.46 20.47 12.17
CA HIS A 81 9.64 19.97 11.47
C HIS A 81 9.33 19.37 10.09
N ARG A 82 8.07 19.45 9.64
CA ARG A 82 7.58 18.87 8.38
C ARG A 82 7.94 17.39 8.22
N MET A 83 7.77 16.64 9.31
CA MET A 83 8.02 15.19 9.36
C MET A 83 6.69 14.42 9.36
N PRO A 84 6.70 13.15 8.91
CA PRO A 84 5.54 12.28 9.09
C PRO A 84 5.23 12.07 10.58
N PRO A 85 3.98 12.28 11.04
CA PRO A 85 3.62 12.18 12.46
C PRO A 85 3.77 10.79 13.04
N ILE A 86 3.56 9.75 12.24
CA ILE A 86 3.76 8.35 12.62
C ILE A 86 4.88 7.72 11.80
N SER A 87 6.00 8.44 11.64
CA SER A 87 7.17 7.99 10.89
C SER A 87 7.63 6.59 11.30
N VAL A 88 7.78 5.69 10.33
CA VAL A 88 8.29 4.33 10.55
C VAL A 88 9.67 4.29 11.21
N ALA A 89 10.47 5.35 11.06
CA ALA A 89 11.82 5.46 11.60
C ALA A 89 11.88 5.88 13.08
N SER A 90 10.81 6.50 13.62
CA SER A 90 10.88 7.12 14.95
C SER A 90 9.64 6.98 15.81
N TYR A 91 8.50 6.57 15.23
CA TYR A 91 7.27 6.38 15.98
C TYR A 91 7.30 5.06 16.77
N GLN A 92 7.07 5.16 18.08
CA GLN A 92 6.99 3.98 18.93
C GLN A 92 5.72 3.19 18.61
N ARG A 93 5.89 2.01 18.02
CA ARG A 93 4.79 1.15 17.60
C ARG A 93 3.97 0.66 18.81
N PRO A 94 2.63 0.72 18.76
CA PRO A 94 1.77 0.13 19.78
C PRO A 94 1.98 -1.38 19.92
N ALA A 95 2.20 -1.87 21.14
CA ALA A 95 2.46 -3.28 21.44
C ALA A 95 1.38 -4.26 20.93
N VAL A 96 0.15 -3.77 20.74
CA VAL A 96 -1.02 -4.53 20.24
C VAL A 96 -0.78 -5.13 18.84
N TRP A 97 0.17 -4.60 18.07
CA TRP A 97 0.50 -5.11 16.73
C TRP A 97 0.85 -6.62 16.74
N ARG A 98 1.47 -7.11 17.83
CA ARG A 98 1.82 -8.54 17.99
C ARG A 98 0.61 -9.41 18.25
N GLU A 99 -0.39 -8.89 18.97
CA GLU A 99 -1.65 -9.58 19.20
C GLU A 99 -2.46 -9.64 17.91
N ILE A 100 -2.54 -8.51 17.18
CA ILE A 100 -3.11 -8.45 15.83
C ILE A 100 -2.48 -9.51 14.94
N LEU A 101 -1.14 -9.59 14.87
CA LEU A 101 -0.46 -10.62 14.09
C LEU A 101 -0.91 -12.04 14.46
N ARG A 102 -0.99 -12.37 15.76
CA ARG A 102 -1.41 -13.71 16.19
C ARG A 102 -2.86 -14.00 15.81
N ASN A 103 -3.75 -13.03 15.90
CA ASN A 103 -5.15 -13.17 15.50
C ASN A 103 -5.27 -13.39 13.99
N LEU A 104 -4.57 -12.57 13.18
CA LEU A 104 -4.52 -12.75 11.72
C LEU A 104 -4.03 -14.15 11.34
N VAL A 105 -2.92 -14.58 11.95
CA VAL A 105 -2.35 -15.90 11.69
C VAL A 105 -3.32 -17.02 12.11
N GLY A 106 -3.95 -16.90 13.28
CA GLY A 106 -4.95 -17.85 13.77
C GLY A 106 -6.12 -18.04 12.82
N ASP A 107 -6.68 -16.93 12.30
CA ASP A 107 -7.81 -16.95 11.36
C ASP A 107 -7.42 -17.58 10.00
N LEU A 108 -6.16 -17.45 9.60
CA LEU A 108 -5.68 -17.95 8.32
C LEU A 108 -5.35 -19.43 8.31
N LEU A 109 -4.99 -20.02 9.46
CA LEU A 109 -4.46 -21.39 9.55
C LEU A 109 -5.38 -22.45 8.92
N GLU A 110 -6.69 -22.35 9.13
CA GLU A 110 -7.66 -23.33 8.63
C GLU A 110 -7.62 -23.44 7.09
N ASN A 111 -7.43 -22.32 6.41
CA ASN A 111 -7.49 -22.20 4.95
C ASN A 111 -6.13 -21.81 4.33
N ALA A 112 -5.05 -21.99 5.08
CA ALA A 112 -3.71 -21.66 4.64
C ALA A 112 -3.24 -22.63 3.54
N PRO A 113 -2.66 -22.11 2.44
CA PRO A 113 -1.94 -22.91 1.45
C PRO A 113 -0.89 -23.78 2.15
N VAL A 114 -0.64 -24.99 1.63
CA VAL A 114 0.29 -25.94 2.25
C VAL A 114 1.66 -25.32 2.50
N GLY A 115 2.18 -24.54 1.54
CA GLY A 115 3.48 -23.86 1.67
C GLY A 115 3.53 -22.73 2.70
N ALA A 116 2.38 -22.22 3.17
CA ALA A 116 2.32 -21.16 4.17
C ALA A 116 2.20 -21.68 5.61
N ARG A 117 1.77 -22.94 5.81
CA ARG A 117 1.40 -23.47 7.14
C ARG A 117 2.55 -23.44 8.14
N GLU A 118 3.72 -23.95 7.76
CA GLU A 118 4.91 -23.95 8.63
C GLU A 118 5.30 -22.52 9.05
N THR A 119 5.17 -21.56 8.14
CA THR A 119 5.45 -20.15 8.43
C THR A 119 4.44 -19.58 9.43
N LEU A 120 3.15 -19.86 9.23
CA LEU A 120 2.09 -19.41 10.13
C LEU A 120 2.22 -20.03 11.52
N ASP A 121 2.43 -21.34 11.62
CA ASP A 121 2.67 -22.03 12.90
C ASP A 121 3.89 -21.44 13.63
N GLY A 122 4.99 -21.19 12.90
CA GLY A 122 6.19 -20.56 13.42
C GLY A 122 5.93 -19.15 13.98
N LEU A 123 5.11 -18.34 13.31
CA LEU A 123 4.76 -16.99 13.76
C LEU A 123 3.98 -16.99 15.09
N LEU A 124 3.09 -17.97 15.31
CA LEU A 124 2.33 -18.06 16.57
C LEU A 124 3.21 -18.25 17.80
N VAL A 125 4.30 -18.99 17.64
CA VAL A 125 5.24 -19.32 18.73
C VAL A 125 6.46 -18.41 18.79
N THR A 126 6.59 -17.45 17.86
CA THR A 126 7.71 -16.50 17.83
C THR A 126 7.63 -15.56 19.04
N SER A 127 8.78 -15.31 19.67
CA SER A 127 8.89 -14.45 20.84
C SER A 127 8.51 -13.00 20.51
N ALA A 128 8.03 -12.23 21.50
CA ALA A 128 7.69 -10.82 21.26
C ALA A 128 8.91 -9.99 20.81
N GLU A 129 10.10 -10.30 21.32
CA GLU A 129 11.35 -9.65 20.95
C GLU A 129 11.72 -9.93 19.48
N ASP A 130 11.60 -11.18 19.03
CA ASP A 130 11.93 -11.53 17.65
C ASP A 130 10.88 -11.03 16.66
N LEU A 131 9.61 -10.96 17.07
CA LEU A 131 8.58 -10.25 16.32
C LEU A 131 8.95 -8.76 16.16
N ASP A 132 9.39 -8.09 17.23
CA ASP A 132 9.81 -6.69 17.14
C ASP A 132 10.99 -6.51 16.17
N LYS A 133 11.98 -7.42 16.19
CA LYS A 133 13.09 -7.43 15.22
C LYS A 133 12.59 -7.60 13.77
N LEU A 134 11.64 -8.51 13.53
CA LEU A 134 11.04 -8.68 12.19
C LEU A 134 10.32 -7.41 11.72
N GLY A 135 9.59 -6.76 12.62
CA GLY A 135 8.93 -5.48 12.36
C GLY A 135 9.93 -4.37 12.02
N GLU A 136 11.07 -4.31 12.70
CA GLU A 136 12.14 -3.35 12.41
C GLU A 136 12.77 -3.60 11.05
N LYS A 137 13.15 -4.85 10.76
CA LYS A 137 13.71 -5.21 9.44
C LYS A 137 12.77 -4.85 8.29
N LEU A 138 11.47 -5.13 8.44
CA LEU A 138 10.46 -4.75 7.46
C LEU A 138 10.42 -3.23 7.21
N LEU A 139 10.30 -2.46 8.28
CA LEU A 139 10.05 -1.01 8.19
C LEU A 139 11.30 -0.21 7.81
N ASN A 140 12.50 -0.72 8.15
CA ASN A 140 13.77 -0.14 7.73
C ASN A 140 14.16 -0.54 6.30
N GLY A 141 13.44 -1.48 5.67
CA GLY A 141 13.78 -1.97 4.33
C GLY A 141 15.01 -2.87 4.30
N GLU A 142 15.30 -3.56 5.40
CA GLU A 142 16.45 -4.46 5.56
C GLU A 142 16.01 -5.93 5.80
N PRO A 143 15.15 -6.51 4.96
CA PRO A 143 14.74 -7.90 5.12
C PRO A 143 15.89 -8.86 4.77
N GLU A 144 16.02 -9.94 5.55
CA GLU A 144 16.92 -11.04 5.21
C GLU A 144 16.15 -12.16 4.49
N ALA A 145 16.85 -12.95 3.67
CA ALA A 145 16.25 -14.09 2.96
C ALA A 145 15.47 -15.05 3.87
N ALA A 146 15.96 -15.27 5.10
CA ALA A 146 15.30 -16.12 6.09
C ALA A 146 13.96 -15.55 6.63
N ASP A 147 13.74 -14.24 6.49
CA ASP A 147 12.55 -13.55 6.98
C ASP A 147 11.45 -13.46 5.92
N MET A 148 11.79 -13.54 4.63
CA MET A 148 10.90 -13.25 3.49
C MET A 148 9.52 -13.90 3.57
N ALA A 149 9.43 -15.18 3.93
CA ALA A 149 8.15 -15.88 4.04
C ALA A 149 7.25 -15.32 5.17
N ARG A 150 7.85 -14.82 6.25
CA ARG A 150 7.16 -14.30 7.45
C ARG A 150 6.71 -12.85 7.28
N LEU A 151 7.47 -12.05 6.53
CA LEU A 151 7.28 -10.60 6.46
C LEU A 151 5.92 -10.14 5.91
N PRO A 152 5.28 -10.80 4.92
CA PRO A 152 3.95 -10.40 4.47
C PRO A 152 2.89 -10.42 5.59
N TYR A 153 2.97 -11.38 6.51
CA TYR A 153 2.05 -11.47 7.65
C TYR A 153 2.35 -10.41 8.71
N VAL A 154 3.64 -10.18 9.00
CA VAL A 154 4.09 -9.08 9.87
C VAL A 154 3.63 -7.73 9.30
N ALA A 155 3.80 -7.53 8.00
CA ALA A 155 3.34 -6.34 7.31
C ALA A 155 1.83 -6.17 7.38
N ALA A 156 1.05 -7.23 7.20
CA ALA A 156 -0.39 -7.17 7.30
C ALA A 156 -0.86 -6.70 8.69
N ALA A 157 -0.20 -7.16 9.76
CA ALA A 157 -0.48 -6.68 11.12
C ALA A 157 -0.08 -5.20 11.31
N MET A 158 1.07 -4.79 10.75
CA MET A 158 1.50 -3.39 10.79
C MET A 158 0.56 -2.47 10.00
N GLN A 159 0.08 -2.92 8.84
CA GLN A 159 -0.90 -2.18 8.04
C GLN A 159 -2.16 -1.89 8.86
N VAL A 160 -2.68 -2.84 9.65
CA VAL A 160 -3.83 -2.60 10.53
C VAL A 160 -3.55 -1.46 11.51
N VAL A 161 -2.42 -1.51 12.22
CA VAL A 161 -2.07 -0.50 13.23
C VAL A 161 -1.86 0.88 12.60
N PHE A 162 -1.10 0.96 11.51
CA PHE A 162 -0.80 2.23 10.87
C PHE A 162 -2.01 2.82 10.14
N THR A 163 -2.93 2.00 9.66
CA THR A 163 -4.23 2.46 9.13
C THR A 163 -5.10 3.04 10.23
N ALA A 164 -5.18 2.37 11.38
CA ALA A 164 -5.93 2.86 12.55
C ALA A 164 -5.38 4.19 13.09
N LEU A 165 -4.06 4.37 13.08
CA LEU A 165 -3.42 5.62 13.46
C LEU A 165 -3.67 6.72 12.43
N ALA A 166 -3.51 6.41 11.14
CA ALA A 166 -3.70 7.37 10.05
C ALA A 166 -5.14 7.90 9.97
N SER A 167 -6.15 7.03 10.16
CA SER A 167 -7.57 7.43 10.11
C SER A 167 -7.99 8.40 11.22
N LYS A 168 -7.16 8.59 12.25
CA LYS A 168 -7.42 9.48 13.39
C LYS A 168 -6.71 10.83 13.27
N LEU A 169 -6.00 11.07 12.17
CA LEU A 169 -5.31 12.33 11.92
C LEU A 169 -6.24 13.35 11.27
N ASP A 170 -5.84 14.62 11.33
CA ASP A 170 -6.45 15.69 10.55
C ASP A 170 -5.67 15.88 9.25
N ALA A 171 -6.30 15.59 8.11
CA ALA A 171 -5.67 15.66 6.79
C ALA A 171 -5.16 17.07 6.46
N ASP A 172 -5.87 18.12 6.90
CA ASP A 172 -5.54 19.51 6.59
C ASP A 172 -4.35 20.03 7.41
N ALA A 173 -4.05 19.36 8.53
CA ALA A 173 -2.90 19.67 9.39
C ALA A 173 -1.61 18.96 8.96
N LEU A 174 -1.67 18.06 7.97
CA LEU A 174 -0.51 17.26 7.57
C LEU A 174 0.40 18.01 6.58
N PRO A 175 1.73 17.90 6.76
CA PRO A 175 2.67 18.48 5.81
C PRO A 175 2.68 17.68 4.50
N LEU A 176 2.72 18.38 3.37
CA LEU A 176 3.17 17.74 2.12
C LEU A 176 4.68 17.55 2.15
N MET A 177 5.10 16.35 1.76
CA MET A 177 6.50 15.97 1.64
C MET A 177 7.11 16.57 0.36
N GLU A 178 8.38 16.93 0.42
CA GLU A 178 9.11 17.40 -0.78
C GLU A 178 9.28 16.26 -1.80
N ALA A 179 9.57 15.05 -1.32
CA ALA A 179 9.65 13.86 -2.14
C ALA A 179 8.25 13.22 -2.32
N HIS A 180 7.83 13.06 -3.58
CA HIS A 180 6.57 12.37 -3.91
C HIS A 180 6.57 10.89 -3.52
N SER A 181 7.74 10.29 -3.33
CA SER A 181 7.92 8.90 -2.91
C SER A 181 7.80 8.67 -1.40
N THR A 182 7.47 9.71 -0.63
CA THR A 182 7.38 9.64 0.84
C THR A 182 5.96 9.94 1.30
N CYS A 183 5.33 8.99 1.99
CA CYS A 183 4.01 9.19 2.59
C CYS A 183 4.06 10.30 3.65
N PRO A 184 3.15 11.29 3.60
CA PRO A 184 3.11 12.39 4.57
C PRO A 184 2.70 11.96 6.00
N VAL A 185 2.19 10.74 6.16
CA VAL A 185 1.71 10.21 7.43
C VAL A 185 2.75 9.32 8.12
N CYS A 186 3.23 8.28 7.43
CA CYS A 186 4.15 7.31 8.03
C CYS A 186 5.56 7.30 7.42
N GLY A 187 5.82 8.06 6.36
CA GLY A 187 7.13 8.10 5.70
C GLY A 187 7.44 6.90 4.79
N SER A 188 6.56 5.89 4.72
CA SER A 188 6.75 4.75 3.82
C SER A 188 6.54 5.12 2.35
N HIS A 189 7.05 4.27 1.46
CA HIS A 189 6.86 4.42 0.02
C HIS A 189 5.42 4.17 -0.46
N PRO A 190 5.01 4.80 -1.57
CA PRO A 190 3.80 4.39 -2.26
C PRO A 190 3.98 3.05 -2.97
N VAL A 191 2.92 2.24 -3.01
CA VAL A 191 2.88 0.97 -3.74
C VAL A 191 2.51 1.16 -5.20
N VAL A 192 1.55 2.05 -5.47
CA VAL A 192 1.02 2.39 -6.79
C VAL A 192 0.55 3.84 -6.85
N SER A 193 0.32 4.33 -8.07
CA SER A 193 -0.52 5.49 -8.35
C SER A 193 -1.95 5.05 -8.66
N VAL A 194 -2.93 5.93 -8.44
CA VAL A 194 -4.35 5.72 -8.72
C VAL A 194 -4.91 6.96 -9.41
N ILE A 195 -5.58 6.79 -10.55
CA ILE A 195 -6.44 7.83 -11.13
C ILE A 195 -7.82 7.67 -10.53
N ARG A 196 -8.32 8.69 -9.83
CA ARG A 196 -9.63 8.66 -9.16
C ARG A 196 -10.79 8.90 -10.11
N SER A 197 -11.97 8.40 -9.77
CA SER A 197 -13.17 8.47 -10.63
C SER A 197 -14.34 9.24 -10.02
N ASP A 198 -14.24 9.68 -8.77
CA ASP A 198 -15.37 10.18 -7.99
C ASP A 198 -15.12 11.56 -7.36
N GLY A 199 -16.21 12.31 -7.21
CA GLY A 199 -16.22 13.57 -6.47
C GLY A 199 -15.18 14.60 -6.94
N PRO A 200 -14.65 15.42 -6.01
CA PRO A 200 -13.65 16.44 -6.31
C PRO A 200 -12.29 15.88 -6.76
N THR A 201 -12.04 14.58 -6.58
CA THR A 201 -10.77 13.93 -6.94
C THR A 201 -10.81 13.32 -8.34
N ALA A 202 -11.97 13.27 -9.00
CA ALA A 202 -12.15 12.64 -10.30
C ALA A 202 -11.13 13.15 -11.34
N GLY A 203 -10.43 12.21 -11.99
CA GLY A 203 -9.39 12.50 -12.98
C GLY A 203 -8.05 12.92 -12.39
N LEU A 204 -7.95 13.16 -11.07
CA LEU A 204 -6.68 13.46 -10.41
C LEU A 204 -5.92 12.17 -10.08
N ARG A 205 -4.59 12.31 -10.02
CA ARG A 205 -3.67 11.24 -9.67
C ARG A 205 -3.29 11.35 -8.20
N TYR A 206 -3.48 10.25 -7.49
CA TYR A 206 -2.96 10.07 -6.14
C TYR A 206 -1.96 8.92 -6.15
N VAL A 207 -1.07 8.87 -5.16
CA VAL A 207 -0.26 7.68 -4.87
C VAL A 207 -0.71 7.08 -3.54
N HIS A 208 -0.63 5.76 -3.42
CA HIS A 208 -1.18 5.01 -2.30
C HIS A 208 -0.09 4.41 -1.42
N CYS A 209 -0.09 4.72 -0.12
CA CYS A 209 0.91 4.21 0.82
C CYS A 209 0.83 2.69 0.96
N THR A 210 1.98 2.00 0.87
CA THR A 210 2.07 0.54 1.07
C THR A 210 1.73 0.09 2.51
N LEU A 211 1.82 1.01 3.49
CA LEU A 211 1.66 0.71 4.92
C LEU A 211 0.37 1.24 5.52
N CYS A 212 0.19 2.57 5.54
CA CYS A 212 -0.93 3.20 6.25
C CYS A 212 -2.16 3.47 5.38
N ASN A 213 -2.14 3.06 4.09
CA ASN A 213 -3.21 3.28 3.11
C ASN A 213 -3.59 4.76 2.87
N THR A 214 -2.81 5.71 3.39
CA THR A 214 -2.97 7.13 3.08
C THR A 214 -2.61 7.39 1.63
N GLU A 215 -3.37 8.25 0.98
CA GLU A 215 -3.06 8.72 -0.36
C GLU A 215 -2.71 10.20 -0.38
N TRP A 216 -1.85 10.60 -1.31
CA TRP A 216 -1.51 11.99 -1.53
C TRP A 216 -1.42 12.31 -3.01
N HIS A 217 -1.81 13.53 -3.35
CA HIS A 217 -1.89 13.99 -4.73
C HIS A 217 -0.48 14.15 -5.34
N VAL A 218 -0.30 13.62 -6.54
CA VAL A 218 0.91 13.81 -7.36
C VAL A 218 0.45 14.20 -8.77
N PRO A 219 0.99 15.28 -9.37
CA PRO A 219 0.59 15.65 -10.72
C PRO A 219 0.80 14.52 -11.73
N HIS A 220 -0.08 14.44 -12.74
CA HIS A 220 0.09 13.52 -13.87
C HIS A 220 1.45 13.70 -14.55
N ALA A 221 1.94 12.60 -15.16
CA ALA A 221 3.21 12.57 -15.87
C ALA A 221 4.37 13.14 -15.04
N THR A 222 4.41 12.78 -13.75
CA THR A 222 5.49 13.13 -12.83
C THR A 222 6.00 11.84 -12.18
N CYS A 223 7.30 11.58 -12.31
CA CYS A 223 7.93 10.42 -11.69
C CYS A 223 7.78 10.53 -10.16
N VAL A 224 7.22 9.49 -9.55
CA VAL A 224 7.05 9.42 -8.09
C VAL A 224 8.39 9.39 -7.36
N SER A 225 9.41 8.77 -7.96
CA SER A 225 10.74 8.60 -7.35
C SER A 225 11.60 9.86 -7.39
N CYS A 226 11.72 10.51 -8.56
CA CYS A 226 12.67 11.61 -8.76
C CYS A 226 12.03 12.95 -9.15
N GLY A 227 10.72 12.99 -9.41
CA GLY A 227 10.01 14.22 -9.78
C GLY A 227 10.19 14.68 -11.24
N ASP A 228 10.94 13.95 -12.07
CA ASP A 228 11.07 14.24 -13.50
C ASP A 228 9.73 14.12 -14.22
N ARG A 229 9.51 14.95 -15.26
CA ARG A 229 8.26 15.04 -16.02
C ARG A 229 8.46 14.83 -17.53
N ASP A 230 9.70 14.81 -18.00
CA ASP A 230 10.04 14.85 -19.42
C ASP A 230 10.22 13.45 -20.01
N LYS A 231 10.67 12.48 -19.20
CA LYS A 231 10.98 11.11 -19.65
C LYS A 231 10.03 10.06 -19.11
N ILE A 232 8.74 10.38 -19.10
CA ILE A 232 7.69 9.50 -18.60
C ILE A 232 7.08 8.69 -19.75
N THR A 233 7.10 7.37 -19.62
CA THR A 233 6.50 6.43 -20.58
C THR A 233 5.46 5.57 -19.87
N LEU A 234 4.31 5.35 -20.53
CA LEU A 234 3.29 4.41 -20.06
C LEU A 234 3.40 3.08 -20.81
N HIS A 235 3.37 2.00 -20.05
CA HIS A 235 3.37 0.62 -20.54
C HIS A 235 2.04 -0.04 -20.18
N GLU A 236 1.49 -0.78 -21.12
CA GLU A 236 0.23 -1.53 -20.99
C GLU A 236 0.43 -2.91 -21.62
N ILE A 237 -0.32 -3.91 -21.16
CA ILE A 237 -0.36 -5.23 -21.81
C ILE A 237 -1.45 -5.18 -22.89
N ASP A 238 -1.09 -5.48 -24.14
CA ASP A 238 -2.03 -5.49 -25.25
C ASP A 238 -3.18 -6.47 -25.01
N GLY A 239 -4.42 -5.97 -25.10
CA GLY A 239 -5.63 -6.78 -24.92
C GLY A 239 -6.09 -6.96 -23.47
N ASP A 240 -5.40 -6.36 -22.50
CA ASP A 240 -5.83 -6.30 -21.10
C ASP A 240 -7.00 -5.32 -20.88
N ASP A 241 -7.63 -5.37 -19.70
CA ASP A 241 -8.76 -4.50 -19.35
C ASP A 241 -8.38 -3.01 -19.19
N GLY A 242 -7.08 -2.73 -19.11
CA GLY A 242 -6.51 -1.39 -18.99
C GLY A 242 -6.68 -0.76 -17.61
N ILE A 243 -7.04 -1.55 -16.59
CA ILE A 243 -7.09 -1.14 -15.18
C ILE A 243 -5.68 -0.84 -14.69
N ALA A 244 -4.71 -1.70 -14.98
CA ALA A 244 -3.32 -1.53 -14.57
C ALA A 244 -2.44 -1.07 -15.75
N ARG A 245 -1.59 -0.10 -15.47
CA ARG A 245 -0.54 0.41 -16.37
C ARG A 245 0.74 0.57 -15.57
N ALA A 246 1.88 0.71 -16.24
CA ALA A 246 3.13 1.05 -15.58
C ALA A 246 3.67 2.36 -16.13
N GLU A 247 3.93 3.32 -15.24
CA GLU A 247 4.58 4.57 -15.56
C GLU A 247 6.08 4.40 -15.27
N SER A 248 6.92 4.41 -16.31
CA SER A 248 8.37 4.34 -16.16
C SER A 248 9.05 5.68 -16.42
N CYS A 249 10.18 5.91 -15.75
CA CYS A 249 10.96 7.13 -15.83
C CYS A 249 12.35 6.86 -16.42
N GLY A 250 12.63 7.43 -17.60
CA GLY A 250 13.94 7.31 -18.25
C GLY A 250 15.07 8.13 -17.60
N SER A 251 14.80 8.86 -16.51
CA SER A 251 15.83 9.62 -15.78
C SER A 251 16.38 8.91 -14.55
N CYS A 252 15.56 8.10 -13.87
CA CYS A 252 15.99 7.32 -12.71
C CYS A 252 15.78 5.81 -12.89
N GLU A 253 15.39 5.38 -14.08
CA GLU A 253 15.20 3.96 -14.45
C GLU A 253 14.26 3.22 -13.48
N SER A 254 13.28 3.95 -12.93
CA SER A 254 12.27 3.36 -12.04
C SER A 254 10.89 3.34 -12.69
N TYR A 255 10.00 2.48 -12.20
CA TYR A 255 8.59 2.49 -12.59
C TYR A 255 7.65 2.43 -11.38
N THR A 256 6.44 2.95 -11.56
CA THR A 256 5.33 2.81 -10.60
C THR A 256 4.09 2.38 -11.38
N LYS A 257 3.38 1.36 -10.88
CA LYS A 257 2.09 0.98 -11.46
C LYS A 257 1.05 2.08 -11.25
N LEU A 258 0.16 2.24 -12.22
CA LEU A 258 -0.93 3.21 -12.25
C LEU A 258 -2.25 2.46 -12.41
N ILE A 259 -3.09 2.51 -11.38
CA ILE A 259 -4.41 1.88 -11.34
C ILE A 259 -5.46 2.91 -11.79
N VAL A 260 -6.21 2.58 -12.83
CA VAL A 260 -7.16 3.51 -13.49
C VAL A 260 -8.58 3.23 -13.01
N GLN A 261 -8.97 3.81 -11.87
CA GLN A 261 -10.30 3.61 -11.26
C GLN A 261 -11.49 3.91 -12.19
N PRO A 262 -11.44 4.87 -13.14
CA PRO A 262 -12.52 5.05 -14.10
C PRO A 262 -12.86 3.81 -14.95
N LYS A 263 -11.93 2.85 -15.10
CA LYS A 263 -12.18 1.58 -15.80
C LYS A 263 -13.04 0.62 -14.98
N ASN A 264 -12.90 0.67 -13.65
CA ASN A 264 -13.70 -0.10 -12.72
C ASN A 264 -13.67 0.59 -11.35
N VAL A 265 -14.82 1.08 -10.90
CA VAL A 265 -14.91 1.84 -9.64
C VAL A 265 -14.56 1.03 -8.39
N ARG A 266 -14.50 -0.31 -8.51
CA ARG A 266 -14.19 -1.25 -7.42
C ARG A 266 -12.72 -1.68 -7.33
N VAL A 267 -11.81 -1.02 -8.07
CA VAL A 267 -10.38 -1.31 -7.93
C VAL A 267 -9.90 -1.05 -6.51
N ASP A 268 -8.93 -1.84 -6.06
CA ASP A 268 -8.18 -1.62 -4.82
C ASP A 268 -6.69 -1.50 -5.17
N PRO A 269 -5.98 -0.47 -4.67
CA PRO A 269 -4.58 -0.23 -5.02
C PRO A 269 -3.63 -1.40 -4.76
N ILE A 270 -3.88 -2.18 -3.71
CA ILE A 270 -3.03 -3.34 -3.35
C ILE A 270 -3.47 -4.57 -4.14
N ALA A 271 -4.77 -4.81 -4.27
CA ALA A 271 -5.26 -6.00 -4.95
C ALA A 271 -4.99 -5.98 -6.45
N ASP A 272 -5.23 -4.84 -7.11
CA ASP A 272 -4.99 -4.66 -8.54
C ASP A 272 -3.49 -4.60 -8.87
N ASP A 273 -2.65 -4.16 -7.94
CA ASP A 273 -1.20 -4.28 -8.07
C ASP A 273 -0.74 -5.73 -8.12
N LEU A 274 -1.18 -6.55 -7.16
CA LEU A 274 -0.80 -7.96 -7.07
C LEU A 274 -1.44 -8.84 -8.14
N ALA A 275 -2.61 -8.46 -8.66
CA ALA A 275 -3.21 -9.14 -9.81
C ALA A 275 -2.51 -8.79 -11.13
N SER A 276 -1.74 -7.70 -11.18
CA SER A 276 -1.04 -7.26 -12.40
C SER A 276 0.46 -7.56 -12.36
N VAL A 277 0.92 -8.61 -11.68
CA VAL A 277 2.36 -8.95 -11.56
C VAL A 277 3.03 -9.21 -12.92
N ALA A 278 2.29 -9.68 -13.92
CA ALA A 278 2.82 -9.83 -15.28
C ALA A 278 3.32 -8.49 -15.87
N LEU A 279 2.74 -7.36 -15.45
CA LEU A 279 3.18 -6.05 -15.86
C LEU A 279 4.51 -5.66 -15.20
N ASP A 280 4.78 -6.11 -13.97
CA ASP A 280 6.09 -5.92 -13.33
C ASP A 280 7.19 -6.61 -14.15
N MET A 281 6.94 -7.85 -14.60
CA MET A 281 7.89 -8.61 -15.43
C MET A 281 8.20 -7.90 -16.76
N LEU A 282 7.17 -7.33 -17.41
CA LEU A 282 7.34 -6.63 -18.69
C LEU A 282 8.24 -5.40 -18.57
N VAL A 283 8.09 -4.62 -17.50
CA VAL A 283 8.89 -3.40 -17.30
C VAL A 283 10.26 -3.69 -16.70
N ASP A 284 10.39 -4.77 -15.92
CA ASP A 284 11.68 -5.27 -15.43
C ASP A 284 12.55 -5.77 -16.60
N ASP A 285 11.97 -6.54 -17.54
CA ASP A 285 12.65 -6.94 -18.79
C ASP A 285 13.08 -5.73 -19.65
N ALA A 286 12.38 -4.59 -19.51
CA ALA A 286 12.74 -3.32 -20.15
C ALA A 286 13.81 -2.52 -19.38
N GLY A 287 14.32 -3.04 -18.27
CA GLY A 287 15.40 -2.47 -17.47
C GLY A 287 14.97 -1.46 -16.41
N PHE A 288 13.68 -1.43 -16.02
CA PHE A 288 13.19 -0.52 -15.00
C PHE A 288 12.99 -1.22 -13.65
N VAL A 289 13.41 -0.55 -12.57
CA VAL A 289 13.27 -1.05 -11.20
C VAL A 289 12.00 -0.50 -10.54
N ARG A 290 11.33 -1.32 -9.75
CA ARG A 290 10.11 -0.90 -9.07
C ARG A 290 10.39 0.19 -8.03
N SER A 291 9.61 1.27 -8.06
CA SER A 291 9.84 2.46 -7.22
C SER A 291 9.48 2.28 -5.75
N GLY A 292 8.56 1.36 -5.43
CA GLY A 292 8.11 1.10 -4.08
C GLY A 292 7.54 -0.31 -3.91
N PRO A 293 7.71 -0.93 -2.73
CA PRO A 293 7.31 -2.31 -2.50
C PRO A 293 5.80 -2.44 -2.28
N ASN A 294 5.27 -3.61 -2.60
CA ASN A 294 4.02 -4.08 -2.01
C ASN A 294 4.37 -4.99 -0.82
N TYR A 295 4.04 -4.61 0.41
CA TYR A 295 4.43 -5.42 1.56
C TYR A 295 3.73 -6.77 1.67
N LEU A 296 2.71 -7.06 0.84
CA LEU A 296 2.12 -8.38 0.74
C LEU A 296 2.81 -9.28 -0.32
N LEU A 297 3.81 -8.74 -1.02
CA LEU A 297 4.68 -9.48 -1.95
C LEU A 297 6.13 -8.97 -1.79
N ILE A 298 6.88 -9.61 -0.90
CA ILE A 298 8.25 -9.23 -0.56
C ILE A 298 9.23 -10.25 -1.19
N GLY A 299 10.29 -9.75 -1.83
CA GLY A 299 11.35 -10.57 -2.43
C GLY A 299 11.12 -10.98 -3.90
N ALA A 300 10.15 -10.39 -4.60
CA ALA A 300 9.85 -10.68 -6.01
C ALA A 300 10.74 -9.93 -7.02
N GLY A 301 11.97 -9.57 -6.65
CA GLY A 301 12.84 -8.70 -7.46
C GLY A 301 14.34 -8.91 -7.25
N GLU A 302 14.77 -10.15 -6.98
CA GLU A 302 16.17 -10.57 -7.14
C GLU A 302 16.35 -11.40 -8.42
#